data_AF-A0A3Q9G9F3-F1
#
_entry.id   AF-A0A3Q9G9F3-F1
#
_cell.length_a   1.000
_cell.length_b   1.000
_cell.length_c   1.000
_cell.angle_alpha   90.00
_cell.angle_beta   90.00
_cell.angle_gamma   90.00
#
_symmetry.space_group_name_H-M   'P 1'
#
loop_
_entity.id
_entity.type
_entity.pdbx_description
1 polymer ?
#
loop_
_entity_poly.entity_id
_entity_poly.type
_entity_poly.pdbx_seq_one_letter_code
_entity_poly.pdbx_strand_id
1 'polypeptide(L)'
;MCAFGGDFSIRGWAKAEGQLLAISSNSALFAILGTTYGGDGRTTFGLPDLRGRSPIGQGQGPGLGNYRLGQKAGAETHILNALQMPSHNYTATTTTSNAVDTSATTIALRALASNSTTNTPTNAVLANSPNRENIYSSGIPNVDMSAEAIALNLSVDVSSTSGTVVNANGSSQSFNIRGPYLALTWLIATQGVFPSRN
;
A
#
# COMPACT_ATOMS: atom_id res chain seq x y z
N MET A 1 -39.68 10.45 -13.64
CA MET A 1 -38.77 11.16 -12.71
C MET A 1 -37.90 12.11 -13.50
N CYS A 2 -37.49 13.23 -12.93
CA CYS A 2 -36.58 14.17 -13.58
C CYS A 2 -35.58 14.75 -12.58
N ALA A 3 -34.44 15.20 -13.10
CA ALA A 3 -33.51 16.03 -12.37
C ALA A 3 -33.99 17.49 -12.39
N PHE A 4 -33.85 18.17 -11.26
CA PHE A 4 -34.28 19.55 -11.05
C PHE A 4 -33.17 20.32 -10.32
N GLY A 5 -32.86 21.53 -10.81
CA GLY A 5 -31.78 22.36 -10.27
C GLY A 5 -32.13 23.18 -9.03
N GLY A 6 -33.35 23.07 -8.50
CA GLY A 6 -33.78 23.77 -7.28
C GLY A 6 -33.97 22.85 -6.07
N ASP A 7 -34.12 23.42 -4.88
CA ASP A 7 -34.23 22.70 -3.59
C ASP A 7 -35.69 22.51 -3.10
N PHE A 8 -36.67 22.77 -3.96
CA PHE A 8 -38.09 22.63 -3.64
C PHE A 8 -38.80 21.71 -4.62
N SER A 9 -39.97 21.23 -4.22
CA SER A 9 -40.83 20.46 -5.11
C SER A 9 -41.81 21.38 -5.83
N ILE A 10 -41.88 21.28 -7.16
CA ILE A 10 -42.90 21.95 -7.96
C ILE A 10 -44.27 21.27 -7.77
N ARG A 11 -45.36 22.02 -8.03
CA ARG A 11 -46.72 21.48 -7.91
C ARG A 11 -46.89 20.23 -8.76
N GLY A 12 -47.48 19.18 -8.18
CA GLY A 12 -47.69 17.89 -8.85
C GLY A 12 -46.47 16.97 -8.84
N TRP A 13 -45.42 17.34 -8.14
CA TRP A 13 -44.22 16.55 -7.95
C TRP A 13 -43.86 16.47 -6.47
N ALA A 14 -43.02 15.52 -6.12
CA ALA A 14 -42.44 15.31 -4.81
C ALA A 14 -40.94 15.02 -4.93
N LYS A 15 -40.15 15.40 -3.92
CA LYS A 15 -38.72 15.06 -3.86
C LYS A 15 -38.52 13.56 -3.64
N ALA A 16 -37.61 12.94 -4.38
CA ALA A 16 -37.23 11.54 -4.26
C ALA A 16 -36.17 11.35 -3.15
N GLU A 17 -36.58 11.63 -1.91
CA GLU A 17 -35.74 11.61 -0.71
C GLU A 17 -36.16 10.51 0.31
N GLY A 18 -36.95 9.52 -0.12
CA GLY A 18 -37.37 8.41 0.75
C GLY A 18 -38.56 8.68 1.68
N GLN A 19 -39.26 9.81 1.51
CA GLN A 19 -40.42 10.16 2.33
C GLN A 19 -41.60 9.19 2.14
N LEU A 20 -42.38 9.00 3.21
CA LEU A 20 -43.63 8.23 3.18
C LEU A 20 -44.79 9.14 2.79
N LEU A 21 -45.62 8.68 1.87
CA LEU A 21 -46.86 9.36 1.45
C LEU A 21 -48.08 8.52 1.81
N ALA A 22 -49.20 9.19 2.11
CA ALA A 22 -50.47 8.53 2.35
C ALA A 22 -51.05 7.95 1.05
N ILE A 23 -51.48 6.70 1.10
CA ILE A 23 -52.11 6.00 -0.04
C ILE A 23 -53.44 6.66 -0.43
N SER A 24 -54.20 7.15 0.56
CA SER A 24 -55.52 7.77 0.36
C SER A 24 -55.49 8.98 -0.57
N SER A 25 -54.40 9.75 -0.58
CA SER A 25 -54.23 10.93 -1.42
C SER A 25 -53.39 10.69 -2.68
N ASN A 26 -52.75 9.52 -2.82
CA ASN A 26 -51.83 9.20 -3.91
C ASN A 26 -52.04 7.76 -4.43
N SER A 27 -53.29 7.34 -4.56
CA SER A 27 -53.67 5.96 -4.92
C SER A 27 -53.10 5.51 -6.27
N ALA A 28 -53.09 6.39 -7.28
CA ALA A 28 -52.50 6.11 -8.59
C ALA A 28 -50.99 5.86 -8.52
N LEU A 29 -50.26 6.66 -7.74
CA LEU A 29 -48.82 6.49 -7.57
C LEU A 29 -48.50 5.21 -6.78
N PHE A 30 -49.30 4.90 -5.76
CA PHE A 30 -49.17 3.64 -5.02
C PHE A 30 -49.40 2.42 -5.90
N ALA A 31 -50.36 2.45 -6.83
CA ALA A 31 -50.60 1.34 -7.75
C ALA A 31 -49.40 1.04 -8.67
N ILE A 32 -48.53 2.03 -8.93
CA ILE A 32 -47.30 1.86 -9.72
C ILE A 32 -46.13 1.39 -8.86
N LEU A 33 -45.89 2.05 -7.71
CA LEU A 33 -44.70 1.82 -6.90
C LEU A 33 -44.86 0.66 -5.90
N GLY A 34 -46.08 0.42 -5.45
CA GLY A 34 -46.39 -0.47 -4.34
C GLY A 34 -45.58 -0.11 -3.09
N THR A 35 -45.05 -1.12 -2.42
CA THR A 35 -44.19 -0.99 -1.24
C THR A 35 -42.70 -1.13 -1.56
N THR A 36 -42.32 -1.06 -2.84
CA THR A 36 -40.93 -1.28 -3.31
C THR A 36 -39.91 -0.43 -2.58
N TYR A 37 -40.28 0.80 -2.18
CA TYR A 37 -39.40 1.75 -1.51
C TYR A 37 -39.76 1.98 -0.03
N GLY A 38 -40.61 1.13 0.54
CA GLY A 38 -41.03 1.17 1.95
C GLY A 38 -42.52 1.50 2.15
N GLY A 39 -42.87 1.78 3.41
CA GLY A 39 -44.25 1.97 3.86
C GLY A 39 -44.92 0.66 4.28
N ASP A 40 -46.13 0.76 4.83
CA ASP A 40 -46.89 -0.37 5.35
C ASP A 40 -47.79 -1.05 4.30
N GLY A 41 -47.93 -0.44 3.11
CA GLY A 41 -48.79 -0.93 2.03
C GLY A 41 -50.28 -0.88 2.34
N ARG A 42 -50.68 -0.24 3.45
CA ARG A 42 -52.08 -0.10 3.90
C ARG A 42 -52.49 1.36 4.02
N THR A 43 -51.69 2.15 4.74
CA THR A 43 -51.93 3.58 4.93
C THR A 43 -50.89 4.43 4.19
N THR A 44 -49.67 3.91 4.04
CA THR A 44 -48.53 4.64 3.48
C THR A 44 -47.67 3.79 2.54
N PHE A 45 -46.97 4.48 1.65
CA PHE A 45 -45.93 3.91 0.80
C PHE A 45 -44.73 4.86 0.72
N GLY A 46 -43.55 4.31 0.46
CA GLY A 46 -42.31 5.08 0.33
C GLY A 46 -42.03 5.56 -1.09
N LEU A 47 -41.42 6.74 -1.21
CA LEU A 47 -40.77 7.18 -2.43
C LEU A 47 -39.33 6.65 -2.50
N PRO A 48 -38.70 6.62 -3.69
CA PRO A 48 -37.27 6.33 -3.80
C PRO A 48 -36.42 7.37 -3.04
N ASP A 49 -35.26 6.95 -2.54
CA ASP A 49 -34.24 7.84 -1.95
C ASP A 49 -33.01 7.88 -2.85
N LEU A 50 -32.86 8.97 -3.59
CA LEU A 50 -31.75 9.17 -4.54
C LEU A 50 -30.64 10.07 -3.98
N ARG A 51 -30.71 10.47 -2.70
CA ARG A 51 -29.62 11.23 -2.08
C ARG A 51 -28.36 10.38 -2.02
N GLY A 52 -27.25 10.92 -2.53
CA GLY A 52 -25.97 10.21 -2.63
C GLY A 52 -25.97 9.03 -3.61
N ARG A 53 -26.94 8.96 -4.54
CA ARG A 53 -27.09 7.81 -5.44
C ARG A 53 -27.32 8.27 -6.88
N SER A 54 -26.70 7.57 -7.82
CA SER A 54 -26.97 7.72 -9.24
C SER A 54 -28.02 6.68 -9.66
N PRO A 55 -29.12 7.06 -10.32
CA PRO A 55 -30.08 6.10 -10.83
C PRO A 55 -29.50 5.29 -11.99
N ILE A 56 -29.88 4.02 -12.08
CA ILE A 56 -29.53 3.10 -13.17
C ILE A 56 -30.79 2.41 -13.69
N GLY A 57 -30.73 1.86 -14.91
CA GLY A 57 -31.84 1.09 -15.49
C GLY A 57 -32.07 -0.23 -14.76
N GLN A 58 -33.33 -0.60 -14.57
CA GLN A 58 -33.73 -1.91 -14.06
C GLN A 58 -33.55 -2.99 -15.14
N GLY A 59 -33.29 -4.21 -14.69
CA GLY A 59 -33.29 -5.42 -15.51
C GLY A 59 -31.88 -5.88 -15.85
N GLN A 60 -31.81 -6.81 -16.80
CA GLN A 60 -30.56 -7.35 -17.31
C GLN A 60 -30.39 -6.97 -18.78
N GLY A 61 -29.38 -6.15 -19.07
CA GLY A 61 -28.94 -5.90 -20.44
C GLY A 61 -27.95 -6.98 -20.92
N PRO A 62 -27.78 -7.18 -22.24
CA PRO A 62 -26.76 -8.09 -22.76
C PRO A 62 -25.36 -7.74 -22.24
N GLY A 63 -24.70 -8.69 -21.58
CA GLY A 63 -23.37 -8.48 -20.97
C GLY A 63 -23.34 -7.59 -19.73
N LEU A 64 -24.51 -7.17 -19.21
CA LEU A 64 -24.62 -6.36 -17.99
C LEU A 64 -25.17 -7.17 -16.82
N GLY A 65 -24.98 -6.65 -15.61
CA GLY A 65 -25.60 -7.19 -14.40
C GLY A 65 -27.12 -7.09 -14.42
N ASN A 66 -27.78 -7.93 -13.63
CA ASN A 66 -29.23 -7.86 -13.41
C ASN A 66 -29.54 -6.96 -12.20
N TYR A 67 -30.28 -5.88 -12.42
CA TYR A 67 -30.64 -4.91 -11.38
C TYR A 67 -32.13 -4.97 -11.07
N ARG A 68 -32.49 -5.22 -9.81
CA ARG A 68 -33.89 -5.24 -9.36
C ARG A 68 -34.37 -3.81 -9.07
N LEU A 69 -35.66 -3.54 -9.32
CA LEU A 69 -36.25 -2.25 -8.93
C LEU A 69 -36.12 -2.05 -7.42
N GLY A 70 -35.76 -0.83 -7.00
CA GLY A 70 -35.55 -0.50 -5.59
C GLY A 70 -34.26 -1.04 -4.98
N GLN A 71 -33.44 -1.78 -5.73
CA GLN A 71 -32.13 -2.24 -5.27
C GLN A 71 -31.22 -1.05 -4.96
N LYS A 72 -30.66 -1.04 -3.74
CA LYS A 72 -29.63 -0.08 -3.31
C LYS A 72 -28.29 -0.82 -3.32
N ALA A 73 -27.32 -0.32 -4.07
CA ALA A 73 -25.98 -0.91 -4.20
C ALA A 73 -24.92 0.19 -4.39
N GLY A 74 -23.66 -0.20 -4.30
CA GLY A 74 -22.50 0.71 -4.37
C GLY A 74 -22.09 1.28 -3.02
N ALA A 75 -20.95 1.98 -3.01
CA ALA A 75 -20.39 2.68 -1.85
C ALA A 75 -19.97 4.10 -2.27
N GLU A 76 -20.03 5.07 -1.35
CA GLU A 76 -19.57 6.43 -1.63
C GLU A 76 -18.05 6.55 -1.53
N THR A 77 -17.45 5.75 -0.64
CA THR A 77 -16.01 5.65 -0.42
C THR A 77 -15.59 4.19 -0.47
N HIS A 78 -14.36 3.94 -0.93
CA HIS A 78 -13.81 2.59 -1.00
C HIS A 78 -12.41 2.54 -0.40
N ILE A 79 -12.14 1.51 0.40
CA ILE A 79 -10.80 1.22 0.91
C ILE A 79 -10.20 0.13 0.03
N LEU A 80 -9.10 0.42 -0.66
CA LEU A 80 -8.39 -0.62 -1.41
C LEU A 80 -7.73 -1.60 -0.45
N ASN A 81 -8.00 -2.88 -0.66
CA ASN A 81 -7.21 -3.95 -0.07
C ASN A 81 -6.13 -4.44 -1.06
N ALA A 82 -5.24 -5.32 -0.58
CA ALA A 82 -4.15 -5.87 -1.39
C ALA A 82 -4.63 -6.60 -2.66
N LEU A 83 -5.82 -7.21 -2.66
CA LEU A 83 -6.38 -7.89 -3.84
C LEU A 83 -6.89 -6.91 -4.91
N GLN A 84 -7.07 -5.65 -4.56
CA GLN A 84 -7.57 -4.59 -5.46
C GLN A 84 -6.44 -3.75 -6.05
N MET A 85 -5.18 -4.02 -5.70
CA MET A 85 -4.01 -3.42 -6.31
C MET A 85 -3.42 -4.37 -7.36
N PRO A 86 -3.11 -3.89 -8.58
CA PRO A 86 -2.39 -4.71 -9.56
C PRO A 86 -1.09 -5.29 -8.98
N SER A 87 -0.71 -6.48 -9.46
CA SER A 87 0.58 -7.08 -9.14
C SER A 87 1.70 -6.11 -9.52
N HIS A 88 2.52 -5.77 -8.54
CA HIS A 88 3.65 -4.86 -8.71
C HIS A 88 4.84 -5.40 -7.92
N ASN A 89 6.04 -5.05 -8.36
CA ASN A 89 7.30 -5.51 -7.80
C ASN A 89 8.18 -4.33 -7.44
N TYR A 90 8.95 -4.48 -6.35
CA TYR A 90 10.00 -3.56 -5.97
C TYR A 90 11.33 -4.29 -6.02
N THR A 91 12.28 -3.75 -6.78
CA THR A 91 13.66 -4.22 -6.74
C THR A 91 14.36 -3.58 -5.55
N ALA A 92 14.66 -4.39 -4.53
CA ALA A 92 15.50 -3.98 -3.42
C ALA A 92 16.97 -3.99 -3.85
N THR A 93 17.58 -2.81 -3.99
CA THR A 93 19.03 -2.69 -4.22
C THR A 93 19.71 -2.49 -2.87
N THR A 94 20.57 -3.42 -2.48
CA THR A 94 21.44 -3.25 -1.31
C THR A 94 22.87 -3.00 -1.79
N THR A 95 23.53 -1.99 -1.21
CA THR A 95 24.96 -1.78 -1.40
C THR A 95 25.67 -2.17 -0.11
N THR A 96 26.38 -3.29 -0.12
CA THR A 96 27.27 -3.66 0.97
C THR A 96 28.60 -2.93 0.79
N SER A 97 28.90 -1.98 1.69
CA SER A 97 30.26 -1.46 1.79
C SER A 97 31.09 -2.48 2.57
N ASN A 98 32.05 -3.12 1.92
CA ASN A 98 33.03 -4.00 2.58
C ASN A 98 34.08 -3.17 3.35
N ALA A 99 33.64 -2.27 4.23
CA ALA A 99 34.54 -1.62 5.17
C ALA A 99 34.85 -2.62 6.28
N VAL A 100 36.03 -3.24 6.21
CA VAL A 100 36.57 -4.04 7.31
C VAL A 100 37.01 -3.06 8.40
N ASP A 101 36.22 -2.92 9.47
CA ASP A 101 36.66 -2.20 10.66
C ASP A 101 37.74 -3.02 11.37
N THR A 102 39.00 -2.69 11.09
CA THR A 102 40.17 -3.32 11.70
C THR A 102 40.48 -2.74 13.08
N SER A 103 39.73 -1.74 13.57
CA SER A 103 40.01 -1.07 14.84
C SER A 103 39.77 -1.97 16.06
N ALA A 104 38.93 -3.00 15.94
CA ALA A 104 38.57 -3.92 17.04
C ALA A 104 39.28 -5.29 17.01
N THR A 105 40.09 -5.61 16.00
CA THR A 105 40.73 -6.93 15.88
C THR A 105 42.22 -6.86 16.21
N THR A 106 42.64 -7.46 17.32
CA THR A 106 44.07 -7.61 17.65
C THR A 106 44.64 -8.78 16.87
N ILE A 107 45.49 -8.52 15.87
CA ILE A 107 46.20 -9.58 15.14
C ILE A 107 47.36 -10.06 16.02
N ALA A 108 47.28 -11.30 16.53
CA ALA A 108 48.33 -11.88 17.36
C ALA A 108 49.51 -12.38 16.49
N LEU A 109 50.63 -11.66 16.50
CA LEU A 109 51.88 -12.16 15.95
C LEU A 109 52.52 -13.11 16.97
N ARG A 110 52.84 -14.36 16.56
CA ARG A 110 53.54 -15.33 17.40
C ARG A 110 55.04 -14.99 17.50
N ALA A 111 55.35 -13.87 18.14
CA ALA A 111 56.71 -13.51 18.56
C ALA A 111 56.87 -13.79 20.06
N LEU A 112 58.06 -14.24 20.48
CA LEU A 112 58.37 -14.39 21.91
C LEU A 112 58.46 -12.99 22.53
N ALA A 113 57.54 -12.66 23.45
CA ALA A 113 57.38 -11.32 24.03
C ALA A 113 58.48 -10.90 25.03
N SER A 114 59.63 -11.59 25.04
CA SER A 114 60.73 -11.34 25.97
C SER A 114 61.86 -10.59 25.26
N ASN A 115 62.51 -9.65 25.97
CA ASN A 115 63.69 -8.96 25.47
C ASN A 115 64.80 -9.98 25.12
N SER A 116 65.48 -9.81 23.99
CA SER A 116 66.67 -10.62 23.69
C SER A 116 67.79 -10.30 24.68
N THR A 117 68.42 -11.33 25.23
CA THR A 117 69.49 -11.21 26.23
C THR A 117 70.86 -11.62 25.70
N THR A 118 70.97 -11.98 24.41
CA THR A 118 72.23 -12.39 23.78
C THR A 118 72.36 -11.88 22.35
N ASN A 119 73.58 -11.52 21.96
CA ASN A 119 73.97 -11.15 20.60
C ASN A 119 74.48 -12.35 19.79
N THR A 120 74.52 -13.56 20.37
CA THR A 120 74.98 -14.78 19.69
C THR A 120 73.80 -15.60 19.16
N PRO A 121 73.76 -15.93 17.85
CA PRO A 121 72.64 -16.66 17.25
C PRO A 121 72.68 -18.17 17.50
N THR A 122 73.39 -18.66 18.53
CA THR A 122 73.54 -20.10 18.79
C THR A 122 72.16 -20.71 19.10
N ASN A 123 71.65 -21.53 18.17
CA ASN A 123 70.32 -22.18 18.21
C ASN A 123 69.10 -21.24 18.22
N ALA A 124 69.22 -20.00 17.72
CA ALA A 124 68.09 -19.09 17.53
C ALA A 124 67.96 -18.67 16.05
N VAL A 125 66.73 -18.66 15.52
CA VAL A 125 66.45 -18.21 14.15
C VAL A 125 65.41 -17.08 14.20
N LEU A 126 65.81 -15.88 13.80
CA LEU A 126 64.94 -14.69 13.76
C LEU A 126 63.96 -14.71 12.56
N ALA A 127 64.27 -15.47 11.50
CA ALA A 127 63.40 -15.68 10.34
C ALA A 127 63.79 -16.98 9.62
N ASN A 128 62.87 -17.94 9.48
CA ASN A 128 63.08 -19.10 8.62
C ASN A 128 62.75 -18.71 7.16
N SER A 129 63.68 -18.04 6.48
CA SER A 129 63.57 -17.79 5.03
C SER A 129 63.92 -19.08 4.27
N PRO A 130 63.02 -19.63 3.43
CA PRO A 130 63.26 -20.88 2.70
C PRO A 130 64.55 -20.88 1.87
N ASN A 131 65.00 -19.70 1.42
CA ASN A 131 66.15 -19.53 0.53
C ASN A 131 67.32 -18.77 1.17
N ARG A 132 67.24 -18.38 2.46
CA ARG A 132 68.29 -17.64 3.21
C ARG A 132 68.81 -16.35 2.55
N GLU A 133 68.07 -15.74 1.65
CA GLU A 133 68.41 -14.46 1.03
C GLU A 133 67.97 -13.29 1.93
N ASN A 134 68.80 -12.23 2.01
CA ASN A 134 68.49 -10.93 2.64
C ASN A 134 68.07 -10.96 4.13
N ILE A 135 68.78 -11.74 4.96
CA ILE A 135 68.50 -11.87 6.41
C ILE A 135 69.00 -10.66 7.23
N TYR A 136 69.98 -9.91 6.72
CA TYR A 136 70.61 -8.79 7.43
C TYR A 136 70.54 -7.51 6.60
N SER A 137 70.18 -6.40 7.25
CA SER A 137 70.23 -5.06 6.65
C SER A 137 71.50 -4.34 7.12
N SER A 138 72.18 -3.64 6.22
CA SER A 138 73.32 -2.77 6.53
C SER A 138 72.91 -1.33 6.85
N GLY A 139 71.62 -1.10 7.13
CA GLY A 139 71.09 0.20 7.54
C GLY A 139 71.52 0.61 8.95
N ILE A 140 71.27 1.87 9.29
CA ILE A 140 71.48 2.36 10.67
C ILE A 140 70.58 1.58 11.67
N PRO A 141 71.10 1.22 12.86
CA PRO A 141 70.29 0.57 13.89
C PRO A 141 69.12 1.44 14.35
N ASN A 142 68.09 0.82 14.94
CA ASN A 142 66.95 1.49 15.60
C ASN A 142 66.00 2.28 14.67
N VAL A 143 65.84 1.83 13.42
CA VAL A 143 64.84 2.35 12.48
C VAL A 143 63.60 1.45 12.44
N ASP A 144 62.50 2.00 11.93
CA ASP A 144 61.29 1.23 11.63
C ASP A 144 61.62 0.06 10.70
N MET A 145 61.02 -1.11 10.96
CA MET A 145 61.19 -2.29 10.12
C MET A 145 60.61 -2.05 8.71
N SER A 146 61.21 -2.64 7.67
CA SER A 146 60.65 -2.53 6.31
C SER A 146 59.30 -3.23 6.21
N ALA A 147 58.41 -2.73 5.35
CA ALA A 147 57.06 -3.27 5.16
C ALA A 147 57.06 -4.74 4.70
N GLU A 148 58.15 -5.19 4.10
CA GLU A 148 58.38 -6.54 3.60
C GLU A 148 58.94 -7.49 4.66
N ALA A 149 59.42 -6.97 5.81
CA ALA A 149 60.01 -7.79 6.87
C ALA A 149 58.99 -8.71 7.56
N ILE A 150 57.70 -8.36 7.52
CA ILE A 150 56.60 -9.18 8.04
C ILE A 150 55.44 -9.15 7.04
N ALA A 151 55.41 -10.10 6.12
CA ALA A 151 54.27 -10.30 5.23
C ALA A 151 53.12 -11.00 5.98
N LEU A 152 52.03 -10.28 6.25
CA LEU A 152 50.80 -10.83 6.81
C LEU A 152 49.81 -11.11 5.67
N ASN A 153 49.49 -12.39 5.44
CA ASN A 153 48.38 -12.74 4.55
C ASN A 153 47.12 -12.96 5.39
N LEU A 154 46.26 -11.94 5.48
CA LEU A 154 45.02 -11.99 6.23
C LEU A 154 43.85 -12.34 5.30
N SER A 155 43.26 -13.52 5.47
CA SER A 155 42.00 -13.89 4.82
C SER A 155 40.85 -13.69 5.82
N VAL A 156 40.02 -12.67 5.61
CA VAL A 156 38.79 -12.43 6.40
C VAL A 156 37.60 -12.90 5.58
N ASP A 157 36.83 -13.86 6.10
CA ASP A 157 35.53 -14.21 5.53
C ASP A 157 34.50 -13.17 5.97
N VAL A 158 34.10 -12.29 5.04
CA VAL A 158 33.11 -11.24 5.29
C VAL A 158 31.73 -11.75 4.89
N SER A 159 31.06 -12.44 5.81
CA SER A 159 29.64 -12.79 5.67
C SER A 159 28.77 -11.61 6.07
N SER A 160 28.38 -10.77 5.11
CA SER A 160 27.42 -9.69 5.32
C SER A 160 26.01 -10.17 4.97
N THR A 161 25.18 -10.40 5.99
CA THR A 161 23.73 -10.64 5.79
C THR A 161 23.03 -9.29 5.69
N SER A 162 22.78 -8.83 4.46
CA SER A 162 22.00 -7.62 4.21
C SER A 162 20.50 -7.94 4.24
N GLY A 163 19.84 -7.72 5.38
CA GLY A 163 18.40 -7.86 5.50
C GLY A 163 17.69 -6.66 4.84
N THR A 164 17.00 -6.88 3.73
CA THR A 164 16.15 -5.82 3.13
C THR A 164 14.71 -6.03 3.56
N VAL A 165 14.19 -5.12 4.40
CA VAL A 165 12.77 -5.09 4.74
C VAL A 165 12.08 -4.16 3.74
N VAL A 166 11.27 -4.71 2.84
CA VAL A 166 10.32 -3.93 2.06
C VAL A 166 9.05 -3.83 2.90
N ASN A 167 8.87 -2.71 3.60
CA ASN A 167 7.62 -2.47 4.34
C ASN A 167 6.44 -2.46 3.37
N ALA A 168 5.28 -2.96 3.83
CA ALA A 168 4.03 -2.85 3.09
C ALA A 168 3.71 -1.36 2.86
N ASN A 169 3.78 -0.90 1.61
CA ASN A 169 3.50 0.48 1.25
C ASN A 169 2.01 0.63 0.90
N GLY A 170 1.33 1.49 1.64
CA GLY A 170 -0.06 1.86 1.43
C GLY A 170 -0.62 2.53 2.68
N SER A 171 -1.00 3.80 2.59
CA SER A 171 -1.48 4.55 3.76
C SER A 171 -2.82 4.03 4.33
N SER A 172 -3.39 2.95 3.77
CA SER A 172 -4.72 2.43 4.10
C SER A 172 -5.81 3.51 4.12
N GLN A 173 -5.62 4.56 3.32
CA GLN A 173 -6.57 5.67 3.25
C GLN A 173 -7.63 5.35 2.21
N SER A 174 -8.89 5.55 2.59
CA SER A 174 -10.01 5.53 1.65
C SER A 174 -9.87 6.69 0.66
N PHE A 175 -10.22 6.45 -0.60
CA PHE A 175 -10.46 7.53 -1.56
C PHE A 175 -11.90 7.47 -2.08
N ASN A 176 -12.34 8.62 -2.61
CA ASN A 176 -13.65 8.73 -3.22
C ASN A 176 -13.61 8.07 -4.60
N ILE A 177 -14.54 7.15 -4.84
CA ILE A 177 -14.65 6.43 -6.12
C ILE A 177 -15.64 7.11 -7.08
N ARG A 178 -16.25 8.23 -6.69
CA ARG A 178 -17.09 9.02 -7.58
C ARG A 178 -16.21 9.89 -8.48
N GLY A 179 -16.51 9.85 -9.78
CA GLY A 179 -16.04 10.91 -10.69
C GLY A 179 -16.64 12.28 -10.32
N PRO A 180 -16.15 13.38 -10.92
CA PRO A 180 -16.71 14.71 -10.70
C PRO A 180 -18.22 14.73 -10.92
N TYR A 181 -18.97 15.36 -10.02
CA TYR A 181 -20.44 15.40 -10.09
C TYR A 181 -20.99 16.77 -9.70
N LEU A 182 -22.15 17.11 -10.27
CA LEU A 182 -23.00 18.21 -9.83
C LEU A 182 -24.27 17.62 -9.21
N ALA A 183 -24.55 17.99 -7.96
CA ALA A 183 -25.74 17.51 -7.27
C ALA A 183 -26.99 18.25 -7.79
N LEU A 184 -28.01 17.48 -8.17
CA LEU A 184 -29.34 17.98 -8.54
C LEU A 184 -30.40 17.27 -7.70
N THR A 185 -31.53 17.94 -7.49
CA THR A 185 -32.69 17.36 -6.79
C THR A 185 -33.45 16.44 -7.73
N TRP A 186 -33.78 15.24 -7.28
CA TRP A 186 -34.62 14.34 -8.05
C TRP A 186 -36.09 14.51 -7.67
N LEU A 187 -36.94 14.72 -8.68
CA LEU A 187 -38.39 14.84 -8.50
C LEU A 187 -39.13 13.65 -9.14
N ILE A 188 -40.20 13.21 -8.47
CA ILE A 188 -41.18 12.25 -8.96
C ILE A 188 -42.55 12.90 -9.08
N ALA A 189 -43.26 12.63 -10.18
CA ALA A 189 -44.62 13.13 -10.36
C ALA A 189 -45.57 12.43 -9.37
N THR A 190 -46.37 13.21 -8.65
CA THR A 190 -47.43 12.71 -7.76
C THR A 190 -48.80 12.68 -8.44
N GLN A 191 -48.92 13.36 -9.58
CA GLN A 191 -50.14 13.42 -10.39
C GLN A 191 -49.83 13.11 -11.85
N GLY A 192 -50.78 12.47 -12.54
CA GLY A 192 -50.68 12.09 -13.95
C GLY A 192 -51.86 11.22 -14.36
N VAL A 193 -51.95 10.89 -15.66
CA VAL A 193 -52.98 9.98 -16.17
C VAL A 193 -52.56 8.55 -15.88
N PHE A 194 -53.32 7.84 -15.03
CA PHE A 194 -53.07 6.43 -14.73
C PHE A 194 -54.32 5.67 -14.26
N PRO A 195 -54.56 4.43 -14.75
CA PRO A 195 -54.07 3.90 -16.04
C PRO A 195 -54.76 4.66 -17.19
N SER A 196 -54.08 4.89 -18.31
CA SER A 196 -54.75 5.50 -19.48
C SER A 196 -55.86 4.58 -19.96
N ARG A 197 -57.12 5.00 -19.81
CA ARG A 197 -58.24 4.36 -20.49
C ARG A 197 -58.22 4.84 -21.94
N ASN A 198 -57.79 3.96 -22.85
CA ASN A 198 -58.16 4.06 -24.26
C ASN A 198 -59.58 3.56 -24.44
#